data_AF-A0A2T4B3L4-F1
#
_entry.id   AF-A0A2T4B3L4-F1
#
_cell.length_a   1.000
_cell.length_b   1.000
_cell.length_c   1.000
_cell.angle_alpha   90.00
_cell.angle_beta   90.00
_cell.angle_gamma   90.00
#
_symmetry.space_group_name_H-M   'P 1'
#
loop_
_entity.id
_entity.type
_entity.pdbx_description
1 polymer ?
#
loop_
_entity_poly.entity_id
_entity_poly.type
_entity_poly.pdbx_seq_one_letter_code
_entity_poly.pdbx_strand_id
1 'polypeptide(L)'
;MDQPHTTGGLLSPPELSPLEQEVLEEYDRLATNMKTLATLLDDLASNPTVGILDGLRELERKTSLAFTLLKASVYSIVLQQEIDWGG
;
A
#
# COMPACT_ATOMS: atom_id res chain seq x y z
N MET A 1 -15.46 -45.16 -57.38
CA MET A 1 -16.67 -44.85 -56.59
C MET A 1 -16.18 -44.33 -55.24
N ASP A 2 -16.16 -43.00 -55.11
CA ASP A 2 -15.90 -42.28 -53.87
C ASP A 2 -17.04 -42.47 -52.87
N GLN A 3 -16.70 -42.58 -51.58
CA GLN A 3 -17.53 -42.17 -50.44
C GLN A 3 -16.68 -42.13 -49.14
N PRO A 4 -17.07 -41.35 -48.12
CA PRO A 4 -16.34 -40.14 -47.75
C PRO A 4 -15.81 -40.18 -46.31
N HIS A 5 -14.67 -39.53 -46.08
CA HIS A 5 -14.16 -39.30 -44.74
C HIS A 5 -15.01 -38.22 -44.04
N THR A 6 -15.97 -38.71 -43.26
CA THR A 6 -16.44 -38.18 -41.97
C THR A 6 -16.17 -36.69 -41.70
N THR A 7 -17.20 -35.89 -41.93
CA THR A 7 -17.59 -34.72 -41.13
C THR A 7 -17.35 -34.95 -39.64
N GLY A 8 -16.38 -34.24 -39.05
CA GLY A 8 -16.16 -34.28 -37.60
C GLY A 8 -15.10 -33.32 -37.03
N GLY A 9 -14.63 -32.33 -37.78
CA GLY A 9 -13.45 -31.53 -37.39
C GLY A 9 -13.71 -30.13 -36.83
N LEU A 10 -14.94 -29.76 -36.48
CA LEU A 10 -15.24 -28.34 -36.22
C LEU A 10 -14.94 -27.84 -34.79
N LEU A 11 -14.55 -28.68 -33.83
CA LEU A 11 -14.43 -28.24 -32.42
C LEU A 11 -13.32 -28.92 -31.59
N SER A 12 -12.36 -29.60 -32.20
CA SER A 12 -11.21 -30.09 -31.42
C SER A 12 -10.28 -28.92 -31.15
N PRO A 13 -10.03 -28.53 -29.88
CA PRO A 13 -8.97 -27.57 -29.58
C PRO A 13 -7.66 -28.10 -30.19
N PRO A 14 -6.81 -27.22 -30.76
CA PRO A 14 -5.54 -27.65 -31.32
C PRO A 14 -4.79 -28.45 -30.26
N GLU A 15 -4.30 -29.65 -30.60
CA GLU A 15 -3.43 -30.40 -29.70
C GLU A 15 -2.18 -29.55 -29.47
N LEU A 16 -2.08 -28.98 -28.27
CA LEU A 16 -0.95 -28.17 -27.86
C LEU A 16 0.27 -29.09 -27.70
N SER A 17 1.42 -28.64 -28.20
CA SER A 17 2.67 -29.32 -27.90
C SER A 17 2.97 -29.22 -26.39
N PRO A 18 3.73 -30.16 -25.81
CA PRO A 18 4.05 -30.13 -24.38
C PRO A 18 4.68 -28.81 -23.91
N LEU A 19 5.50 -28.18 -24.75
CA LEU A 19 6.14 -26.89 -24.46
C LEU A 19 5.13 -25.74 -24.45
N GLU A 20 4.17 -25.72 -25.39
CA GLU A 20 3.15 -24.67 -25.45
C GLU A 20 2.25 -24.71 -24.21
N GLN A 21 1.91 -25.91 -23.73
CA GLN A 21 1.14 -26.10 -22.51
C GLN A 21 1.92 -25.59 -21.27
N GLU A 22 3.19 -25.95 -21.13
CA GLU A 22 4.05 -25.50 -20.03
C GLU A 22 4.18 -23.97 -20.01
N VAL A 23 4.38 -23.35 -21.18
CA VAL A 23 4.48 -21.90 -21.32
C VAL A 23 3.15 -21.22 -20.95
N LEU A 24 2.01 -21.76 -21.37
CA LEU A 24 0.69 -21.23 -20.99
C LEU A 24 0.47 -21.30 -19.48
N GLU A 25 0.85 -22.41 -18.84
CA GLU A 25 0.74 -22.57 -17.39
C GLU A 25 1.61 -21.55 -16.63
N GLU A 26 2.83 -21.29 -17.10
CA GLU A 26 3.69 -20.27 -16.51
C GLU A 26 3.15 -18.84 -16.73
N TYR A 27 2.58 -18.55 -17.90
CA TYR A 27 1.94 -17.25 -18.15
C TYR A 27 0.69 -17.05 -17.28
N ASP A 28 -0.13 -18.08 -17.10
CA ASP A 28 -1.31 -18.02 -16.23
C ASP A 28 -0.91 -17.78 -14.76
N ARG A 29 0.13 -18.50 -14.31
CA ARG A 29 0.71 -18.32 -12.98
C ARG A 29 1.29 -16.91 -12.81
N LEU A 30 2.02 -16.41 -13.81
CA LEU A 30 2.57 -15.05 -13.78
C LEU A 30 1.46 -14.01 -13.75
N ALA A 31 0.42 -14.15 -14.57
CA ALA A 31 -0.72 -13.24 -14.60
C ALA A 31 -1.45 -13.22 -13.24
N THR A 32 -1.63 -14.39 -12.63
CA THR A 32 -2.21 -14.52 -11.29
C THR A 32 -1.34 -13.85 -10.23
N ASN A 33 -0.01 -14.04 -10.29
CA ASN A 33 0.93 -13.39 -9.39
C ASN A 33 0.91 -11.87 -9.56
N MET A 34 0.88 -11.36 -10.79
CA MET A 34 0.79 -9.93 -11.08
C MET A 34 -0.51 -9.31 -10.58
N LYS A 35 -1.64 -10.01 -10.74
CA LYS A 35 -2.93 -9.57 -10.20
C LYS A 35 -2.89 -9.50 -8.68
N THR A 36 -2.33 -10.52 -8.03
CA THR A 36 -2.19 -10.58 -6.57
C THR A 36 -1.27 -9.47 -6.05
N LEU A 37 -0.16 -9.21 -6.75
CA LEU A 37 0.75 -8.14 -6.41
C LEU A 37 0.06 -6.77 -6.54
N ALA A 38 -0.67 -6.53 -7.62
CA ALA A 38 -1.41 -5.29 -7.82
C ALA A 38 -2.45 -5.05 -6.71
N THR A 39 -3.22 -6.08 -6.34
CA THR A 39 -4.21 -5.94 -5.24
C THR A 39 -3.54 -5.68 -3.90
N LEU A 40 -2.43 -6.37 -3.59
CA LEU A 40 -1.70 -6.15 -2.34
C LEU A 40 -1.08 -4.74 -2.28
N LEU A 41 -0.59 -4.22 -3.40
CA LEU A 41 -0.03 -2.88 -3.47
C LEU A 41 -1.12 -1.81 -3.31
N ASP A 42 -2.30 -2.02 -3.88
CA ASP A 42 -3.44 -1.10 -3.73
C ASP A 42 -3.96 -1.07 -2.29
N ASP A 43 -4.09 -2.25 -1.66
CA ASP A 43 -4.44 -2.38 -0.24
C ASP A 43 -3.38 -1.71 0.66
N LEU A 44 -2.10 -1.93 0.38
CA LEU A 44 -1.00 -1.32 1.13
C LEU A 44 -0.94 0.20 0.94
N ALA A 45 -1.18 0.70 -0.27
CA ALA A 45 -1.19 2.14 -0.54
C ALA A 45 -2.39 2.82 0.14
N SER A 46 -3.53 2.13 0.20
CA SER A 46 -4.77 2.66 0.78
C SER A 46 -4.82 2.59 2.31
N ASN A 47 -4.18 1.61 2.98
CA ASN A 47 -4.47 1.30 4.40
C ASN A 47 -3.27 1.16 5.39
N PRO A 48 -2.26 2.04 5.38
CA PRO A 48 -1.83 2.54 6.69
C PRO A 48 -1.61 4.06 6.75
N THR A 49 -1.69 4.74 5.61
CA THR A 49 -1.35 6.17 5.51
C THR A 49 -2.29 7.04 6.33
N VAL A 50 -3.59 6.73 6.37
CA VAL A 50 -4.58 7.54 7.11
C VAL A 50 -4.36 7.45 8.62
N GLY A 51 -4.24 6.23 9.17
CA GLY A 51 -4.05 6.04 10.60
C GLY A 51 -2.73 6.59 11.13
N ILE A 52 -1.65 6.47 10.34
CA ILE A 52 -0.34 7.05 10.70
C ILE A 52 -0.39 8.58 10.66
N LEU A 53 -1.00 9.17 9.62
CA LEU A 53 -1.11 10.63 9.49
C LEU A 53 -1.96 11.24 10.60
N ASP A 54 -3.08 10.61 10.96
CA ASP A 54 -3.92 11.02 12.08
C ASP A 54 -3.16 10.92 13.41
N GLY A 55 -2.41 9.84 13.61
CA GLY A 55 -1.56 9.66 14.77
C GLY A 55 -0.47 10.74 14.88
N LEU A 56 0.20 11.06 13.77
CA LEU A 56 1.20 12.13 13.71
C LEU A 56 0.61 13.51 13.99
N ARG A 57 -0.59 13.80 13.45
CA ARG A 57 -1.28 15.07 13.67
C ARG A 57 -1.69 15.25 15.13
N GLU A 58 -2.21 14.19 15.77
CA GLU A 58 -2.53 14.24 17.19
C GLU A 58 -1.27 14.38 18.06
N LEU A 59 -0.19 13.71 17.66
CA LEU A 59 1.11 13.84 18.32
C LEU A 59 1.65 15.28 18.22
N GLU A 60 1.63 15.88 17.02
CA GLU A 60 2.01 17.29 16.80
C GLU A 60 1.23 18.24 17.70
N ARG A 61 -0.09 18.06 17.80
CA ARG A 61 -0.94 18.91 18.63
C ARG A 61 -0.57 18.82 20.11
N LYS A 62 -0.36 17.59 20.61
CA LYS A 62 0.03 17.35 22.01
C LYS A 62 1.40 17.91 22.33
N THR A 63 2.39 17.67 21.48
CA THR A 63 3.77 18.15 21.70
C THR A 63 3.86 19.66 21.57
N SER A 64 3.12 20.27 20.63
CA SER A 64 3.03 21.73 20.49
C SER A 64 2.42 22.39 21.74
N LEU A 65 1.40 21.77 22.32
CA LEU A 65 0.80 22.23 23.57
C LEU A 65 1.79 22.11 24.73
N ALA A 66 2.45 20.97 24.88
CA ALA A 66 3.48 20.77 25.90
C ALA A 66 4.63 21.78 25.75
N PHE A 67 5.09 22.03 24.53
CA PHE A 67 6.14 23.01 24.23
C PHE A 67 5.70 24.44 24.56
N THR A 68 4.46 24.81 24.23
CA THR A 68 3.90 26.13 24.55
C THR A 68 3.82 26.33 26.06
N LEU A 69 3.31 25.32 26.79
CA LEU A 69 3.24 25.37 28.25
C LEU A 69 4.64 25.46 28.89
N LEU A 70 5.60 24.69 28.38
CA LEU A 70 6.99 24.77 28.83
C LEU A 70 7.57 26.16 28.60
N LYS A 71 7.40 26.73 27.40
CA LYS A 71 7.89 28.07 27.07
C LYS A 71 7.25 29.14 27.95
N ALA A 72 5.94 29.07 28.17
CA ALA A 72 5.23 29.99 29.07
C ALA A 72 5.72 29.87 30.51
N SER A 73 5.90 28.64 31.01
CA SER A 73 6.44 28.37 32.34
C SER A 73 7.84 28.94 32.52
N VAL A 74 8.75 28.66 31.57
CA VAL A 74 10.12 29.19 31.60
C VAL A 74 10.13 30.71 31.52
N TYR A 75 9.35 31.31 30.62
CA TYR A 75 9.27 32.76 30.49
C TYR A 75 8.76 33.43 31.78
N SER A 76 7.73 32.85 32.41
CA SER A 76 7.21 33.34 33.69
C SER A 76 8.28 33.29 34.79
N ILE A 77 9.05 32.21 34.87
CA ILE A 77 10.12 32.06 35.88
C ILE A 77 11.22 33.09 35.64
N VAL A 78 11.71 33.22 34.41
CA VAL A 78 12.79 34.16 34.07
C VAL A 78 12.36 35.60 34.31
N LEU A 79 11.16 35.99 33.87
CA LEU A 79 10.62 37.33 34.10
C LEU A 79 10.49 37.64 35.60
N GLN A 80 10.03 36.67 36.38
CA GLN A 80 9.89 36.85 37.83
C GLN A 80 11.25 37.03 38.51
N GLN A 81 12.30 36.33 38.05
CA GLN A 81 13.67 36.53 38.51
C GLN A 81 14.26 37.89 38.11
N GLU A 82 14.00 38.37 36.90
CA GLU A 82 14.44 39.70 36.45
C GLU A 82 13.80 40.82 37.29
N ILE A 83 12.51 40.68 37.64
CA ILE A 83 11.82 41.64 38.52
C ILE A 83 12.40 41.59 39.94
N ASP A 84 12.64 40.40 40.49
CA ASP A 84 13.15 40.21 41.86
C ASP A 84 14.60 40.69 42.01
N TRP A 85 15.40 40.62 40.93
CA TRP A 85 16.78 41.10 40.89
C TRP A 85 16.91 42.59 40.49
N GLY A 86 15.92 43.13 39.79
CA GLY A 86 15.91 44.50 39.25
C GLY A 86 15.16 45.53 40.10
N GLY A 87 14.66 45.14 41.28
CA GLY A 87 13.94 45.99 42.25
C GLY A 87 14.78 46.46 43.43
#